data_AF-A0AAJ5VFM6-F1
#
_entry.id   AF-A0AAJ5VFM6-F1
#
_cell.length_a   1.000
_cell.length_b   1.000
_cell.length_c   1.000
_cell.angle_alpha   90.00
_cell.angle_beta   90.00
_cell.angle_gamma   90.00
#
_symmetry.space_group_name_H-M   'P 1'
#
loop_
_entity.id
_entity.type
_entity.pdbx_description
1 polymer ?
#
loop_
_entity_poly.entity_id
_entity_poly.type
_entity_poly.pdbx_seq_one_letter_code
_entity_poly.pdbx_strand_id
1 'polypeptide(L)'
;MSIEHILAAVRRLDGALVVVAGPDSGFPPLAHGDAFFFHAPDGHVPARTQPYGTVITKDYPGDTSSRLDAPGRHRVNVHAGRLATRRHAPGDTADPAATDVFFPHPLYGARGWLSVVNPGPRTTDTLLGLLRTAHEAARARHERRAGPR
;
A
#
# COMPACT_ATOMS: atom_id res chain seq x y z
N MET A 1 -10.98 -8.57 6.06
CA MET A 1 -10.19 -9.12 4.94
C MET A 1 -8.81 -9.49 5.47
N SER A 2 -8.24 -10.64 5.07
CA SER A 2 -6.90 -11.05 5.52
C SER A 2 -5.81 -10.49 4.62
N ILE A 3 -4.57 -10.47 5.11
CA ILE A 3 -3.41 -10.04 4.33
C ILE A 3 -3.28 -10.92 3.07
N GLU A 4 -3.40 -12.23 3.22
CA GLU A 4 -3.28 -13.21 2.14
C GLU A 4 -4.26 -12.94 1.00
N HIS A 5 -5.49 -12.54 1.32
CA HIS A 5 -6.48 -12.16 0.31
C HIS A 5 -5.99 -10.97 -0.51
N ILE A 6 -5.44 -9.94 0.15
CA ILE A 6 -4.93 -8.73 -0.49
C ILE A 6 -3.74 -9.08 -1.39
N LEU A 7 -2.79 -9.87 -0.87
CA LEU A 7 -1.63 -10.33 -1.65
C LEU A 7 -2.08 -11.14 -2.87
N ALA A 8 -3.05 -12.05 -2.71
CA ALA A 8 -3.58 -12.86 -3.80
C ALA A 8 -4.29 -12.01 -4.86
N ALA A 9 -5.01 -10.97 -4.46
CA ALA A 9 -5.65 -10.05 -5.40
C ALA A 9 -4.62 -9.24 -6.21
N VAL A 10 -3.56 -8.75 -5.56
CA VAL A 10 -2.50 -7.98 -6.23
C VAL A 10 -1.66 -8.85 -7.15
N ARG A 11 -1.32 -10.09 -6.75
CA ARG A 11 -0.56 -11.04 -7.59
C ARG A 11 -1.25 -11.41 -8.92
N ARG A 12 -2.57 -11.18 -9.03
CA ARG A 12 -3.33 -11.41 -10.28
C ARG A 12 -3.21 -10.26 -11.27
N LEU A 13 -2.64 -9.12 -10.87
CA LEU A 13 -2.42 -7.99 -11.77
C LEU A 13 -1.18 -8.26 -12.63
N ASP A 14 -1.32 -8.04 -13.94
CA ASP A 14 -0.24 -8.29 -14.90
C ASP A 14 1.00 -7.42 -14.60
N GLY A 15 2.18 -8.02 -14.62
CA GLY A 15 3.44 -7.35 -14.26
C GLY A 15 3.58 -6.92 -12.81
N ALA A 16 2.70 -7.36 -11.89
CA ALA A 16 2.80 -7.07 -10.47
C ALA A 16 3.85 -7.95 -9.79
N LEU A 17 4.70 -7.32 -8.98
CA LEU A 17 5.62 -7.98 -8.06
C LEU A 17 5.16 -7.69 -6.63
N VAL A 18 4.85 -8.75 -5.89
CA VAL A 18 4.52 -8.69 -4.46
C VAL A 18 5.69 -9.25 -3.67
N VAL A 19 6.36 -8.40 -2.89
CA VAL A 19 7.45 -8.80 -2.01
C VAL A 19 6.94 -8.81 -0.58
N VAL A 20 7.04 -9.97 0.08
CA VAL A 20 6.86 -10.08 1.53
C VAL A 20 8.25 -10.01 2.14
N ALA A 21 8.48 -9.02 2.98
CA ALA A 21 9.77 -8.81 3.60
C ALA A 21 10.05 -9.90 4.65
N GLY A 22 11.23 -10.49 4.58
CA GLY A 22 11.72 -11.51 5.50
C GLY A 22 13.25 -11.49 5.54
N PRO A 23 13.89 -12.36 6.34
CA PRO A 23 15.34 -12.34 6.54
C PRO A 23 16.17 -12.36 5.25
N ASP A 24 15.69 -13.07 4.23
CA ASP A 24 16.41 -13.25 2.95
C ASP A 24 15.95 -12.29 1.85
N SER A 25 15.01 -11.38 2.12
CA SER A 25 14.46 -10.48 1.09
C SER A 25 15.30 -9.24 0.84
N GLY A 26 16.39 -9.03 1.60
CA GLY A 26 17.22 -7.82 1.54
C GLY A 26 16.56 -6.56 2.14
N PHE A 27 15.42 -6.72 2.81
CA PHE A 27 14.75 -5.65 3.55
C PHE A 27 15.28 -5.61 4.99
N PRO A 28 15.30 -4.44 5.65
CA PRO A 28 15.74 -4.37 7.05
C PRO A 28 14.83 -5.21 7.95
N PRO A 29 15.32 -5.70 9.10
CA PRO A 29 14.51 -6.47 10.06
C PRO A 29 13.22 -5.78 10.48
N LEU A 30 13.23 -4.44 10.57
CA LEU A 30 12.04 -3.63 10.84
C LEU A 30 10.92 -3.84 9.82
N ALA A 31 11.20 -4.27 8.59
CA ALA A 31 10.18 -4.51 7.58
C ALA A 31 9.68 -5.96 7.56
N HIS A 32 10.29 -6.90 8.29
CA HIS A 32 9.90 -8.31 8.25
C HIS A 32 8.41 -8.52 8.57
N GLY A 33 7.70 -9.25 7.72
CA GLY A 33 6.25 -9.46 7.79
C GLY A 33 5.41 -8.46 6.98
N ASP A 34 5.98 -7.33 6.57
CA ASP A 34 5.30 -6.36 5.71
C ASP A 34 5.32 -6.82 4.25
N ALA A 35 4.39 -6.31 3.45
CA ALA A 35 4.33 -6.54 2.01
C ALA A 35 4.41 -5.25 1.21
N PHE A 36 5.07 -5.30 0.07
CA PHE A 36 5.30 -4.17 -0.83
C PHE A 36 4.87 -4.55 -2.26
N PHE A 37 4.14 -3.64 -2.92
CA PHE A 37 3.57 -3.88 -4.25
C PHE A 37 4.25 -3.00 -5.29
N PHE A 38 4.84 -3.63 -6.30
CA PHE A 38 5.52 -2.96 -7.40
C PHE A 38 4.93 -3.40 -8.73
N HIS A 39 5.05 -2.54 -9.74
CA HIS A 39 4.97 -2.98 -11.12
C HIS A 39 6.41 -3.23 -11.59
N ALA A 40 6.76 -4.50 -11.77
CA ALA A 40 8.09 -4.97 -12.14
C ALA A 40 7.94 -6.24 -13.00
N PRO A 41 7.71 -6.08 -14.32
CA PRO A 41 7.46 -7.22 -15.21
C PRO A 41 8.69 -8.11 -15.40
N ASP A 42 9.89 -7.63 -15.05
CA ASP A 42 11.14 -8.38 -15.00
C ASP A 42 11.32 -9.21 -13.72
N GLY A 43 10.40 -9.08 -12.76
CA GLY A 43 10.44 -9.79 -11.48
C GLY A 43 11.45 -9.22 -10.47
N HIS A 44 12.11 -8.10 -10.76
CA HIS A 44 13.12 -7.52 -9.87
C HIS A 44 12.59 -6.27 -9.16
N VAL A 45 12.92 -6.12 -7.87
CA VAL A 45 12.54 -4.92 -7.11
C VAL A 45 13.21 -3.69 -7.74
N PRO A 46 12.43 -2.69 -8.21
CA PRO A 46 13.03 -1.55 -8.90
C PRO A 46 13.83 -0.66 -7.93
N ALA A 47 15.11 -0.43 -8.21
CA ALA A 47 16.02 0.30 -7.32
C ALA A 47 15.65 1.79 -7.07
N ARG A 48 14.90 2.42 -7.98
CA ARG A 48 14.56 3.88 -7.93
C ARG A 48 13.06 4.15 -8.04
N THR A 49 12.24 3.21 -7.61
CA THR A 49 10.77 3.34 -7.66
C THR A 49 10.18 2.93 -6.33
N GLN A 50 9.34 3.79 -5.76
CA GLN A 50 8.57 3.44 -4.57
C GLN A 50 7.47 2.43 -4.94
N PRO A 51 7.09 1.54 -4.01
CA PRO A 51 5.92 0.69 -4.20
C PRO A 51 4.67 1.55 -4.38
N TYR A 52 3.69 1.06 -5.14
CA TYR A 52 2.40 1.75 -5.29
C TYR A 52 1.42 1.41 -4.17
N GLY A 53 1.70 0.37 -3.38
CA GLY A 53 0.96 0.03 -2.18
C GLY A 53 1.78 -0.85 -1.24
N THR A 54 1.40 -0.84 0.04
CA THR A 54 2.05 -1.64 1.08
C THR A 54 1.02 -2.21 2.05
N VAL A 55 1.39 -3.31 2.69
CA VAL A 55 0.74 -3.82 3.90
C VAL A 55 1.78 -3.77 5.01
N ILE A 56 1.53 -2.99 6.05
CA ILE A 56 2.42 -2.92 7.21
C ILE A 56 1.74 -3.52 8.43
N THR A 57 2.49 -4.28 9.23
CA THR A 57 1.95 -5.12 10.33
C THR A 57 2.41 -4.66 11.71
N LYS A 58 3.13 -3.55 11.81
CA LYS A 58 3.59 -2.94 13.06
C LYS A 58 3.79 -1.43 12.88
N ASP A 59 3.95 -0.73 13.98
CA ASP A 59 4.23 0.69 13.95
C ASP A 59 5.66 0.96 13.48
N TYR A 60 5.86 2.10 12.82
CA TYR A 60 7.16 2.55 12.33
C TYR A 60 7.62 3.78 13.12
N PRO A 61 8.93 4.03 13.26
CA PRO A 61 9.42 5.27 13.87
C PRO A 61 8.80 6.51 13.20
N GLY A 62 8.06 7.30 13.97
CA GLY A 62 7.34 8.48 13.48
C GLY A 62 5.96 8.20 12.87
N ASP A 63 5.54 6.95 12.76
CA ASP A 63 4.23 6.51 12.24
C ASP A 63 3.62 5.45 13.16
N THR A 64 3.13 5.92 14.32
CA THR A 64 2.59 5.08 15.40
C THR A 64 1.10 5.35 15.67
N SER A 65 0.52 6.38 15.06
CA SER A 65 -0.87 6.79 15.31
C SER A 65 -1.88 5.73 14.92
N SER A 66 -1.49 4.82 14.00
CA SER A 66 -2.32 3.69 13.63
C SER A 66 -2.35 2.57 14.67
N ARG A 67 -1.49 2.52 15.70
CA ARG A 67 -1.48 1.53 16.81
C ARG A 67 -1.29 0.06 16.37
N LEU A 68 -0.46 -0.17 15.37
CA LEU A 68 -0.32 -1.48 14.70
C LEU A 68 0.36 -2.55 15.55
N ASP A 69 1.06 -2.18 16.62
CA ASP A 69 1.70 -3.15 17.53
C ASP A 69 0.69 -3.99 18.34
N ALA A 70 -0.59 -3.58 18.37
CA ALA A 70 -1.63 -4.41 18.95
C ALA A 70 -1.88 -5.66 18.07
N PRO A 71 -2.03 -6.86 18.67
CA PRO A 71 -2.14 -8.12 17.93
C PRO A 71 -3.23 -8.12 16.84
N GLY A 72 -2.91 -8.72 15.69
CA GLY A 72 -3.87 -8.91 14.59
C GLY A 72 -4.20 -7.64 13.80
N ARG A 73 -3.41 -6.57 13.95
CA ARG A 73 -3.59 -5.33 13.20
C ARG A 73 -2.62 -5.23 12.03
N HIS A 74 -3.13 -4.74 10.92
CA HIS A 74 -2.33 -4.37 9.76
C HIS A 74 -2.96 -3.16 9.08
N ARG A 75 -2.14 -2.35 8.41
CA ARG A 75 -2.59 -1.20 7.62
C ARG A 75 -2.23 -1.43 6.17
N VAL A 76 -3.20 -1.25 5.29
CA VAL A 76 -2.92 -1.18 3.85
C VAL A 76 -2.80 0.27 3.45
N ASN A 77 -1.72 0.60 2.76
CA ASN A 77 -1.45 1.91 2.19
C ASN A 77 -1.46 1.80 0.67
N VAL A 78 -2.05 2.78 0.00
CA VAL A 78 -2.09 2.83 -1.46
C VAL A 78 -1.85 4.25 -1.94
N HIS A 79 -0.99 4.39 -2.95
CA HIS A 79 -0.79 5.66 -3.65
C HIS A 79 -1.95 5.88 -4.63
N ALA A 80 -3.11 6.25 -4.07
CA ALA A 80 -4.36 6.49 -4.79
C ALA A 80 -4.38 7.81 -5.58
N GLY A 81 -3.47 8.73 -5.25
CA GLY A 81 -3.42 10.07 -5.82
C GLY A 81 -4.36 11.04 -5.11
N ARG A 82 -4.05 12.34 -5.20
CA ARG A 82 -4.68 13.40 -4.40
C ARG A 82 -6.21 13.48 -4.54
N LEU A 83 -6.75 13.24 -5.73
CA LEU A 83 -8.19 13.28 -5.96
C LEU A 83 -8.92 12.16 -5.21
N ALA A 84 -8.42 10.92 -5.33
CA ALA A 84 -8.98 9.78 -4.63
C ALA A 84 -8.83 9.91 -3.11
N THR A 85 -7.68 10.40 -2.63
CA THR A 85 -7.48 10.67 -1.20
C THR A 85 -8.54 11.65 -0.67
N ARG A 86 -8.77 12.78 -1.34
CA ARG A 86 -9.82 13.74 -0.94
C ARG A 86 -11.24 13.17 -1.02
N ARG A 87 -11.51 12.30 -1.99
CA ARG A 87 -12.83 11.68 -2.17
C ARG A 87 -13.14 10.69 -1.05
N HIS A 88 -12.17 9.86 -0.67
CA HIS A 88 -12.36 8.76 0.26
C HIS A 88 -12.01 9.10 1.70
N ALA A 89 -11.25 10.18 1.91
CA ALA A 89 -10.97 10.76 3.21
C ALA A 89 -11.10 12.30 3.13
N PRO A 90 -12.34 12.83 3.00
CA PRO A 90 -12.59 14.27 2.80
C PRO A 90 -12.29 15.15 4.01
N GLY A 91 -11.97 14.58 5.17
CA GLY A 91 -11.58 15.32 6.38
C GLY A 91 -10.37 14.68 7.05
N ASP A 92 -9.44 15.52 7.53
CA ASP A 92 -8.23 15.14 8.26
C ASP A 92 -8.52 14.67 9.70
N THR A 93 -9.78 14.32 9.99
CA THR A 93 -10.30 14.07 11.35
C THR A 93 -10.52 12.60 11.66
N ALA A 94 -10.34 11.70 10.68
CA ALA A 94 -10.46 10.27 10.91
C ALA A 94 -9.32 9.76 11.80
N ASP A 95 -9.65 9.09 12.90
CA ASP A 95 -8.68 8.43 13.78
C ASP A 95 -7.86 7.40 12.97
N PRO A 96 -6.53 7.58 12.82
CA PRO A 96 -5.69 6.66 12.06
C PRO A 96 -5.66 5.22 12.59
N ALA A 97 -6.20 4.96 13.78
CA ALA A 97 -6.35 3.62 14.34
C ALA A 97 -7.74 3.00 14.12
N ALA A 98 -8.72 3.76 13.62
CA ALA A 98 -10.04 3.24 13.30
C ALA A 98 -9.94 2.14 12.23
N THR A 99 -10.60 1.01 12.47
CA THR A 99 -10.58 -0.13 11.55
C THR A 99 -11.64 0.03 10.47
N ASP A 100 -11.36 -0.48 9.27
CA ASP A 100 -12.27 -0.48 8.12
C ASP A 100 -12.82 0.93 7.78
N VAL A 101 -11.99 1.95 7.96
CA VAL A 101 -12.25 3.35 7.57
C VAL A 101 -11.05 3.85 6.78
N PHE A 102 -11.31 4.57 5.69
CA PHE A 102 -10.26 5.24 4.95
C PHE A 102 -9.84 6.54 5.66
N PHE A 103 -8.54 6.77 5.72
CA PHE A 103 -7.93 8.01 6.20
C PHE A 103 -6.69 8.35 5.37
N PRO A 104 -6.26 9.62 5.32
CA PRO A 104 -5.01 9.98 4.65
C PRO A 104 -3.85 9.33 5.41
N HIS A 105 -2.83 8.83 4.71
CA HIS A 105 -1.66 8.27 5.39
C HIS A 105 -1.05 9.30 6.36
N PRO A 106 -0.75 8.95 7.64
CA PRO A 106 -0.32 9.92 8.65
C PRO A 106 0.85 10.82 8.23
N LEU A 107 1.84 10.24 7.55
CA LEU A 107 3.00 10.98 7.04
C LEU A 107 2.91 11.40 5.56
N TYR A 108 2.14 10.70 4.73
CA TYR A 108 2.18 10.84 3.27
C TYR A 108 0.83 11.20 2.63
N GLY A 109 -0.18 11.54 3.43
CA GLY A 109 -1.52 11.91 2.96
C GLY A 109 -1.52 13.03 1.92
N ALA A 110 -0.75 14.10 2.17
CA ALA A 110 -0.60 15.23 1.23
C ALA A 110 0.04 14.84 -0.13
N ARG A 111 0.76 13.70 -0.16
CA ARG A 111 1.35 13.11 -1.38
C ARG A 111 0.39 12.17 -2.11
N GLY A 112 -0.87 12.04 -1.64
CA GLY A 112 -1.90 11.21 -2.27
C GLY A 112 -1.89 9.76 -1.81
N TRP A 113 -1.37 9.48 -0.61
CA TRP A 113 -1.46 8.17 0.01
C TRP A 113 -2.71 8.05 0.88
N LEU A 114 -3.45 6.96 0.68
CA LEU A 114 -4.62 6.61 1.47
C LEU A 114 -4.33 5.32 2.25
N SER A 115 -4.87 5.25 3.45
CA SER A 115 -4.64 4.16 4.38
C SER A 115 -5.96 3.61 4.93
N VAL A 116 -5.96 2.34 5.30
CA VAL A 116 -7.03 1.69 6.05
C VAL A 116 -6.44 0.62 6.95
N VAL A 117 -6.82 0.62 8.23
CA VAL A 117 -6.44 -0.44 9.18
C VAL A 117 -7.47 -1.55 9.10
N ASN A 118 -7.03 -2.81 9.06
CA ASN A 118 -7.86 -4.02 9.06
C ASN A 118 -9.07 -3.87 8.10
N PRO A 119 -8.82 -3.80 6.78
CA PRO A 119 -9.89 -3.61 5.81
C PRO A 119 -10.99 -4.65 6.01
N GLY A 120 -12.23 -4.16 6.07
CA GLY A 120 -13.44 -4.95 6.27
C GLY A 120 -14.43 -4.72 5.14
N PRO A 121 -15.69 -5.13 5.33
CA PRO A 121 -16.72 -5.03 4.30
C PRO A 121 -16.95 -3.61 3.76
N ARG A 122 -16.70 -2.56 4.56
CA ARG A 122 -16.95 -1.17 4.12
C ARG A 122 -15.90 -0.65 3.14
N THR A 123 -14.66 -1.16 3.22
CA THR A 123 -13.53 -0.62 2.46
C THR A 123 -12.95 -1.58 1.44
N THR A 124 -13.23 -2.89 1.54
CA THR A 124 -12.57 -3.93 0.73
C THR A 124 -12.67 -3.68 -0.77
N ASP A 125 -13.87 -3.52 -1.32
CA ASP A 125 -14.05 -3.37 -2.78
C ASP A 125 -13.38 -2.10 -3.30
N THR A 126 -13.51 -1.01 -2.55
CA THR A 126 -12.85 0.26 -2.88
C THR A 126 -11.33 0.13 -2.82
N LEU A 127 -10.79 -0.53 -1.79
CA LEU A 127 -9.35 -0.72 -1.61
C LEU A 127 -8.76 -1.52 -2.78
N LEU A 128 -9.41 -2.63 -3.16
CA LEU A 128 -8.97 -3.45 -4.30
C LEU A 128 -9.03 -2.67 -5.62
N GLY A 129 -10.07 -1.85 -5.82
CA GLY A 129 -10.16 -0.93 -6.95
C GLY A 129 -9.02 0.09 -6.98
N LEU A 130 -8.72 0.72 -5.84
CA LEU A 130 -7.63 1.69 -5.72
C LEU A 130 -6.25 1.05 -5.95
N LEU A 131 -6.02 -0.17 -5.46
CA LEU A 131 -4.79 -0.92 -5.72
C LEU A 131 -4.61 -1.19 -7.21
N ARG A 132 -5.68 -1.59 -7.91
CA ARG A 132 -5.64 -1.76 -9.37
C ARG A 132 -5.32 -0.45 -10.09
N THR A 133 -5.97 0.66 -9.73
CA THR A 133 -5.67 1.97 -10.34
C THR A 133 -4.23 2.42 -10.05
N ALA A 134 -3.73 2.19 -8.84
CA ALA A 134 -2.36 2.52 -8.46
C ALA A 134 -1.32 1.68 -9.23
N HIS A 135 -1.64 0.40 -9.48
CA HIS A 135 -0.86 -0.51 -10.33
C HIS A 135 -0.79 -0.01 -11.77
N GLU A 136 -1.92 0.32 -12.40
CA GLU A 136 -1.94 0.88 -13.76
C GLU A 136 -1.15 2.19 -13.86
N ALA A 137 -1.25 3.05 -12.84
CA ALA A 137 -0.44 4.26 -12.79
C ALA A 137 1.07 3.94 -12.66
N ALA A 138 1.44 2.87 -11.96
CA ALA A 138 2.83 2.39 -11.86
C ALA A 138 3.34 1.82 -13.18
N ARG A 139 2.52 1.02 -13.87
CA ARG A 139 2.78 0.53 -15.23
C ARG A 139 3.04 1.68 -16.19
N ALA A 140 2.15 2.66 -16.25
CA ALA A 140 2.31 3.82 -17.13
C ALA A 140 3.59 4.62 -16.81
N ARG A 141 3.98 4.73 -15.53
CA ARG A 141 5.27 5.35 -15.14
C ARG A 141 6.47 4.54 -15.63
N HIS A 142 6.41 3.21 -15.52
CA HIS A 142 7.44 2.31 -15.99
C HIS A 142 7.62 2.42 -17.52
N GLU A 143 6.54 2.35 -18.28
CA GLU A 143 6.55 2.48 -19.75
C GLU A 143 7.14 3.82 -20.20
N ARG A 144 6.78 4.93 -19.53
CA ARG A 144 7.37 6.24 -19.83
C ARG A 144 8.87 6.32 -19.56
N ARG A 145 9.37 5.61 -18.54
CA ARG A 145 10.82 5.55 -18.23
C ARG A 145 11.59 4.65 -19.20
N ALA A 146 10.90 3.70 -19.82
CA ALA A 146 11.45 2.82 -20.86
C ALA A 146 11.39 3.43 -22.28
N GLY A 147 10.77 4.61 -22.44
CA GLY A 147 10.68 5.37 -23.70
C GLY A 147 12.05 5.82 -24.24
N PRO A 148 12.13 6.16 -25.54
CA PRO A 148 13.21 5.74 -26.43
C PRO A 148 14.57 6.32 -26.03
N ARG A 149 15.58 5.44 -26.06
CA ARG A 149 17.00 5.82 -26.14
C ARG A 149 17.29 6.45 -27.50
#